data_AF-A0A352NWS5-F1
#
_entry.id   AF-A0A352NWS5-F1
#
_cell.length_a   1.000
_cell.length_b   1.000
_cell.length_c   1.000
_cell.angle_alpha   90.00
_cell.angle_beta   90.00
_cell.angle_gamma   90.00
#
_symmetry.space_group_name_H-M   'P 1'
#
loop_
_entity.id
_entity.type
_entity.pdbx_description
1 polymer ?
#
loop_
_entity_poly.entity_id
_entity_poly.type
_entity_poly.pdbx_seq_one_letter_code
_entity_poly.pdbx_strand_id
1 'polypeptide(L)'
;MGDGVKLKKHINNFILVLFCLVLVVGVGCSNSKLTDAKNIETGERMAIDETISNYIVVYYSHILTNADRVFEAHKLYAIEQKDKLINVYIYTLFEGYAFFDGKFGASCGGTNPALLVLKKDKDKFIVTQFVQPKDGTEYSSSIKKMFPHKYTDKVMRDEGRDLGLESQIRSNAEKWLKAQGRDEVLSK
;
A
#
# COMPACT_ATOMS: atom_id res chain seq x y z
N MET A 1 -40.10 -16.00 -60.10
CA MET A 1 -41.57 -15.83 -60.24
C MET A 1 -42.21 -16.45 -59.02
N GLY A 2 -42.96 -15.76 -58.18
CA GLY A 2 -43.49 -14.40 -58.20
C GLY A 2 -44.36 -14.29 -56.94
N ASP A 3 -44.52 -13.04 -56.50
CA ASP A 3 -45.01 -12.60 -55.20
C ASP A 3 -46.38 -13.11 -54.74
N GLY A 4 -46.61 -13.00 -53.43
CA GLY A 4 -47.93 -13.20 -52.82
C GLY A 4 -47.96 -12.94 -51.32
N VAL A 5 -47.56 -11.74 -50.92
CA VAL A 5 -47.55 -11.20 -49.54
C VAL A 5 -48.90 -11.40 -48.83
N LYS A 6 -48.91 -12.14 -47.71
CA LYS A 6 -49.99 -12.10 -46.72
C LYS A 6 -49.62 -11.17 -45.57
N LEU A 7 -50.25 -10.00 -45.58
CA LEU A 7 -50.18 -8.96 -44.56
C LEU A 7 -50.79 -9.48 -43.25
N LYS A 8 -49.94 -9.80 -42.25
CA LYS A 8 -50.37 -10.17 -40.91
C LYS A 8 -50.21 -8.96 -39.97
N LYS A 9 -51.33 -8.63 -39.35
CA LYS A 9 -51.64 -7.57 -38.38
C LYS A 9 -50.76 -7.62 -37.11
N HIS A 10 -50.08 -6.52 -36.78
CA HIS A 10 -49.67 -6.08 -35.43
C HIS A 10 -49.40 -4.57 -35.51
N ILE A 11 -50.39 -3.68 -35.40
CA ILE A 11 -50.87 -3.04 -34.17
C ILE A 11 -49.73 -2.63 -33.20
N ASN A 12 -49.64 -1.30 -33.05
CA ASN A 12 -49.13 -0.48 -31.95
C ASN A 12 -47.69 0.08 -31.99
N ASN A 13 -47.66 1.37 -32.38
CA ASN A 13 -47.15 2.52 -31.61
C ASN A 13 -45.66 2.55 -31.23
N PHE A 14 -44.89 3.27 -32.06
CA PHE A 14 -44.39 4.62 -31.73
C PHE A 14 -44.29 4.92 -30.22
N ILE A 15 -43.19 4.54 -29.57
CA ILE A 15 -42.69 5.07 -28.28
C ILE A 15 -41.27 4.52 -28.08
N LEU A 16 -40.38 5.37 -27.54
CA LEU A 16 -39.01 5.08 -27.03
C LEU A 16 -37.82 5.15 -28.01
N VAL A 17 -37.74 6.25 -28.78
CA VAL A 17 -36.44 6.90 -29.05
C VAL A 17 -36.24 7.99 -28.00
N LEU A 18 -35.91 7.61 -26.77
CA LEU A 18 -35.47 8.52 -25.71
C LEU A 18 -34.79 7.75 -24.57
N PHE A 19 -33.54 7.31 -24.77
CA PHE A 19 -32.68 6.86 -23.67
C PHE A 19 -31.21 7.25 -23.94
N CYS A 20 -31.01 8.54 -24.22
CA CYS A 20 -29.69 9.18 -24.35
C CYS A 20 -29.37 10.14 -23.19
N LEU A 21 -30.09 10.11 -22.06
CA LEU A 21 -29.80 11.04 -20.97
C LEU A 21 -29.77 10.34 -19.61
N VAL A 22 -28.65 10.56 -18.92
CA VAL A 22 -28.42 10.38 -17.48
C VAL A 22 -28.13 8.94 -17.02
N LEU A 23 -26.92 8.48 -17.31
CA LEU A 23 -26.11 7.78 -16.31
C LEU A 23 -24.94 8.68 -15.90
N VAL A 24 -25.27 9.86 -15.39
CA VAL A 24 -24.42 10.48 -14.35
C VAL A 24 -24.71 9.67 -13.08
N VAL A 25 -24.17 8.45 -13.03
CA VAL A 25 -24.08 7.70 -11.77
C VAL A 25 -23.23 8.58 -10.87
N GLY A 26 -23.87 9.06 -9.80
CA GLY A 26 -23.35 10.13 -8.97
C GLY A 26 -21.89 9.92 -8.65
N VAL A 27 -21.11 10.98 -8.86
CA VAL A 27 -19.88 11.19 -8.09
C VAL A 27 -20.36 11.37 -6.65
N GLY A 28 -20.66 10.26 -5.98
CA GLY A 28 -20.86 10.25 -4.55
C GLY A 28 -19.57 10.78 -3.99
N CYS A 29 -19.61 12.01 -3.46
CA CYS A 29 -18.56 12.49 -2.59
C CYS A 29 -18.48 11.49 -1.44
N SER A 30 -17.59 10.51 -1.56
CA SER A 30 -17.23 9.65 -0.45
C SER A 30 -16.68 10.57 0.62
N ASN A 31 -17.36 10.70 1.75
CA ASN A 31 -16.85 11.45 2.88
C ASN A 31 -15.59 10.72 3.36
N SER A 32 -14.43 11.23 2.97
CA SER A 32 -13.15 10.72 3.45
C SER A 32 -12.61 11.63 4.55
N LYS A 33 -12.07 11.02 5.61
CA LYS A 33 -11.44 11.75 6.70
C LYS A 33 -9.95 11.45 6.70
N LEU A 34 -9.17 12.40 6.15
CA LEU A 34 -7.72 12.34 6.13
C LEU A 34 -7.13 12.90 7.44
N THR A 35 -6.42 12.06 8.17
CA THR A 35 -5.79 12.37 9.45
C THR A 35 -4.27 12.29 9.31
N ASP A 36 -3.57 13.38 9.64
CA ASP A 36 -2.10 13.38 9.68
C ASP A 36 -1.59 12.38 10.73
N ALA A 37 -0.46 11.72 10.47
CA ALA A 37 0.14 10.75 11.38
C ALA A 37 0.28 11.24 12.84
N LYS A 38 0.62 12.53 13.01
CA LYS A 38 0.79 13.18 14.32
C LYS A 38 -0.48 13.29 15.16
N ASN A 39 -1.66 13.13 14.54
CA ASN A 39 -2.97 13.32 15.16
C ASN A 39 -3.71 11.99 15.40
N ILE A 40 -3.06 10.84 15.16
CA ILE A 40 -3.65 9.51 15.34
C ILE A 40 -3.43 9.06 16.78
N GLU A 41 -4.46 8.51 17.41
CA GLU A 41 -4.36 7.95 18.76
C GLU A 41 -3.30 6.83 18.83
N THR A 42 -2.46 6.86 19.87
CA THR A 42 -1.29 5.98 19.98
C THR A 42 -1.65 4.50 19.90
N GLY A 43 -2.73 4.07 20.55
CA GLY A 43 -3.13 2.66 20.58
C GLY A 43 -3.57 2.14 19.21
N GLU A 44 -4.42 2.88 18.51
CA GLU A 44 -4.83 2.54 17.14
C GLU A 44 -3.63 2.56 16.18
N ARG A 45 -2.77 3.57 16.31
CA ARG A 45 -1.55 3.69 15.51
C ARG A 45 -0.64 2.46 15.67
N MET A 46 -0.37 2.01 16.90
CA MET A 46 0.48 0.85 17.14
C MET A 46 -0.05 -0.42 16.46
N ALA A 47 -1.35 -0.68 16.53
CA ALA A 47 -1.96 -1.84 15.90
C ALA A 47 -1.89 -1.79 14.36
N ILE A 48 -2.01 -0.60 13.78
CA ILE A 48 -1.85 -0.39 12.33
C ILE A 48 -0.39 -0.57 11.93
N ASP A 49 0.55 0.06 12.63
CA ASP A 49 2.00 -0.05 12.36
C ASP A 49 2.44 -1.52 12.44
N GLU A 50 2.00 -2.28 13.46
CA GLU A 50 2.28 -3.72 13.58
C GLU A 50 1.69 -4.53 12.40
N THR A 51 0.44 -4.25 12.03
CA THR A 51 -0.22 -4.93 10.90
C THR A 51 0.55 -4.70 9.60
N ILE A 52 1.00 -3.47 9.37
CA ILE A 52 1.77 -3.07 8.18
C ILE A 52 3.12 -3.76 8.18
N SER A 53 3.90 -3.66 9.27
CA SER A 53 5.22 -4.28 9.36
C SER A 53 5.16 -5.79 9.15
N ASN A 54 4.21 -6.48 9.80
CA ASN A 54 4.03 -7.92 9.63
C ASN A 54 3.70 -8.28 8.17
N TYR A 55 2.79 -7.54 7.53
CA TYR A 55 2.44 -7.79 6.14
C TYR A 55 3.63 -7.58 5.20
N ILE A 56 4.36 -6.48 5.34
CA ILE A 56 5.48 -6.14 4.45
C ILE A 56 6.65 -7.13 4.62
N VAL A 57 6.97 -7.52 5.86
CA VAL A 57 8.00 -8.55 6.12
C VAL A 57 7.65 -9.86 5.45
N VAL A 58 6.40 -10.33 5.58
CA VAL A 58 5.94 -11.55 4.91
C VAL A 58 5.99 -11.40 3.39
N TYR A 59 5.46 -10.30 2.85
CA TYR A 59 5.47 -10.01 1.42
C TYR A 59 6.87 -10.09 0.83
N TYR A 60 7.85 -9.41 1.45
CA TYR A 60 9.23 -9.40 0.94
C TYR A 60 10.02 -10.66 1.28
N SER A 61 9.65 -11.44 2.29
CA SER A 61 10.28 -12.75 2.54
C SER A 61 10.12 -13.72 1.37
N HIS A 62 9.04 -13.59 0.58
CA HIS A 62 8.81 -14.38 -0.63
C HIS A 62 9.59 -13.86 -1.85
N ILE A 63 10.06 -12.61 -1.82
CA ILE A 63 10.76 -11.95 -2.94
C ILE A 63 12.28 -11.98 -2.73
N LEU A 64 12.74 -11.67 -1.51
CA LEU A 64 14.14 -11.63 -1.12
C LEU A 64 14.61 -13.03 -0.71
N THR A 65 14.58 -13.98 -1.65
CA THR A 65 14.80 -15.41 -1.37
C THR A 65 16.22 -15.76 -0.92
N ASN A 66 17.17 -14.84 -1.06
CA ASN A 66 18.55 -14.97 -0.60
C ASN A 66 18.77 -14.45 0.83
N ALA A 67 17.73 -13.92 1.48
CA ALA A 67 17.80 -13.46 2.87
C ALA A 67 17.40 -14.58 3.84
N ASP A 68 18.13 -14.70 4.94
CA ASP A 68 17.75 -15.55 6.08
C ASP A 68 16.61 -14.91 6.89
N ARG A 69 16.56 -13.57 6.91
CA ARG A 69 15.54 -12.80 7.63
C ARG A 69 15.27 -11.47 6.96
N VAL A 70 13.99 -11.10 6.84
CA VAL A 70 13.59 -9.76 6.40
C VAL A 70 13.20 -8.92 7.61
N PHE A 71 13.61 -7.65 7.58
CA PHE A 71 13.22 -6.61 8.52
C PHE A 71 12.59 -5.44 7.77
N GLU A 72 11.76 -4.69 8.47
CA GLU A 72 11.03 -3.56 7.93
C GLU A 72 11.02 -2.41 8.93
N ALA A 73 11.01 -1.19 8.40
CA ALA A 73 10.67 0.02 9.12
C ALA A 73 9.99 1.00 8.16
N HIS A 74 9.03 1.77 8.67
CA HIS A 74 8.34 2.77 7.87
C HIS A 74 8.10 4.09 8.58
N LYS A 75 7.93 5.12 7.76
CA LYS A 75 7.38 6.42 8.13
C LYS A 75 5.92 6.48 7.72
N LEU A 76 5.04 6.73 8.69
CA LEU A 76 3.63 7.03 8.43
C LEU A 76 3.44 8.51 8.07
N TYR A 77 2.79 8.79 6.94
CA TYR A 77 2.38 10.16 6.58
C TYR A 77 0.98 10.48 7.09
N ALA A 78 0.03 9.57 6.82
CA ALA A 78 -1.38 9.79 7.09
C ALA A 78 -2.19 8.51 7.03
N ILE A 79 -3.39 8.62 7.59
CA ILE A 79 -4.46 7.66 7.44
C ILE A 79 -5.69 8.37 6.88
N GLU A 80 -6.31 7.81 5.85
CA GLU A 80 -7.60 8.24 5.35
C GLU A 80 -8.65 7.17 5.61
N GLN A 81 -9.64 7.51 6.42
CA GLN A 81 -10.85 6.70 6.57
C GLN A 81 -11.75 6.98 5.38
N LYS A 82 -12.02 5.95 4.55
CA LYS A 82 -12.88 6.04 3.38
C LYS A 82 -13.85 4.87 3.38
N ASP A 83 -15.12 5.17 3.66
CA ASP A 83 -16.18 4.18 3.84
C ASP A 83 -15.85 3.14 4.94
N LYS A 84 -15.61 1.88 4.57
CA LYS A 84 -15.21 0.79 5.49
C LYS A 84 -13.73 0.42 5.38
N LEU A 85 -12.96 1.22 4.64
CA LEU A 85 -11.56 1.01 4.33
C LEU A 85 -10.71 2.11 4.95
N ILE A 86 -9.47 1.74 5.22
CA ILE A 86 -8.47 2.59 5.84
C ILE A 86 -7.29 2.64 4.87
N ASN A 87 -7.11 3.76 4.20
CA ASN A 87 -5.93 3.99 3.38
C ASN A 87 -4.79 4.47 4.28
N VAL A 88 -3.65 3.79 4.24
CA VAL A 88 -2.47 4.13 5.03
C VAL A 88 -1.33 4.46 4.08
N TYR A 89 -0.84 5.69 4.19
CA TYR A 89 0.17 6.26 3.29
C TYR A 89 1.51 6.27 3.99
N ILE A 90 2.48 5.50 3.49
CA ILE A 90 3.77 5.30 4.15
C ILE A 90 4.95 5.50 3.19
N TYR A 91 6.14 5.65 3.77
CA TYR A 91 7.42 5.35 3.13
C TYR A 91 8.04 4.19 3.88
N THR A 92 8.29 3.06 3.22
CA THR A 92 8.84 1.85 3.86
C THR A 92 10.25 1.57 3.35
N LEU A 93 11.11 1.13 4.26
CA LEU A 93 12.37 0.45 3.99
C LEU A 93 12.19 -1.01 4.42
N PHE A 94 12.65 -1.91 3.58
CA PHE A 94 12.71 -3.34 3.88
C PHE A 94 14.08 -3.87 3.48
N GLU A 95 14.68 -4.69 4.34
CA GLU A 95 16.01 -5.24 4.13
C GLU A 95 16.03 -6.73 4.47
N GLY A 96 16.57 -7.51 3.56
CA GLY A 96 16.96 -8.89 3.77
C GLY A 96 18.35 -8.96 4.37
N TYR A 97 18.47 -9.61 5.51
CA TYR A 97 19.72 -9.92 6.17
C TYR A 97 20.06 -11.40 5.97
N ALA A 98 21.34 -11.69 5.76
CA ALA A 98 21.85 -13.04 5.54
C ALA A 98 23.17 -13.28 6.29
N PHE A 99 23.50 -14.54 6.51
CA PHE A 99 24.81 -14.95 6.99
C PHE A 99 25.79 -15.15 5.84
N PHE A 100 26.90 -14.42 5.88
CA PHE A 100 28.03 -14.60 4.98
C PHE A 100 29.32 -14.70 5.79
N ASP A 101 30.11 -15.75 5.58
CA ASP A 101 31.33 -16.05 6.34
C ASP A 101 31.14 -15.94 7.87
N GLY A 102 30.00 -16.46 8.35
CA GLY A 102 29.66 -16.48 9.76
C GLY A 102 29.19 -15.13 10.34
N LYS A 103 29.08 -14.07 9.55
CA LYS A 103 28.59 -12.75 9.98
C LYS A 103 27.21 -12.46 9.43
N PHE A 104 26.34 -11.89 10.26
CA PHE A 104 25.01 -11.45 9.87
C PHE A 104 25.03 -10.00 9.38
N GLY A 105 24.38 -9.70 8.26
CA GLY A 105 24.20 -8.32 7.83
C GLY A 105 23.29 -8.16 6.62
N ALA A 106 23.06 -6.90 6.24
CA ALA A 106 22.21 -6.55 5.11
C ALA A 106 22.79 -7.13 3.80
N SER A 107 21.91 -7.65 2.96
CA SER A 107 22.29 -8.36 1.72
C SER A 107 21.53 -7.86 0.50
N CYS A 108 20.27 -7.50 0.69
CA CYS A 108 19.36 -7.03 -0.33
C CYS A 108 18.25 -6.21 0.34
N GLY A 109 17.52 -5.42 -0.43
CA GLY A 109 16.46 -4.60 0.13
C GLY A 109 16.00 -3.55 -0.85
N GLY A 110 15.16 -2.66 -0.35
CA GLY A 110 14.67 -1.53 -1.10
C GLY A 110 13.86 -0.59 -0.23
N THR A 111 13.58 0.58 -0.79
CA THR A 111 12.68 1.56 -0.17
C THR A 111 11.64 1.97 -1.17
N ASN A 112 10.39 2.10 -0.74
CA ASN A 112 9.32 2.61 -1.60
C ASN A 112 8.32 3.43 -0.79
N PRO A 113 7.80 4.54 -1.36
CA PRO A 113 6.48 5.01 -1.00
C PRO A 113 5.44 3.90 -1.21
N ALA A 114 4.47 3.78 -0.32
CA ALA A 114 3.41 2.79 -0.50
C ALA A 114 2.07 3.26 0.04
N LEU A 115 1.01 2.71 -0.55
CA LEU A 115 -0.35 2.76 -0.04
C LEU A 115 -0.76 1.34 0.39
N LEU A 116 -1.13 1.19 1.66
CA LEU A 116 -1.82 0.00 2.14
C LEU A 116 -3.30 0.32 2.33
N VAL A 117 -4.17 -0.57 1.89
CA VAL A 117 -5.62 -0.47 2.13
C VAL A 117 -5.99 -1.53 3.14
N LEU A 118 -6.38 -1.09 4.33
CA LEU A 118 -6.73 -1.94 5.45
C LEU A 118 -8.25 -2.01 5.59
N LYS A 119 -8.73 -3.13 6.12
CA LYS A 119 -10.09 -3.30 6.63
C LYS A 119 -10.00 -3.66 8.10
N LYS A 120 -10.84 -3.04 8.93
CA LYS A 120 -11.03 -3.47 10.31
C LYS A 120 -11.97 -4.67 10.36
N ASP A 121 -11.51 -5.76 10.96
CA ASP A 121 -12.31 -6.93 11.29
C ASP A 121 -12.25 -7.17 12.80
N LYS A 122 -13.34 -6.83 13.49
CA LYS A 122 -13.41 -6.75 14.96
C LYS A 122 -12.28 -5.86 15.50
N ASP A 123 -11.35 -6.43 16.26
CA ASP A 123 -10.23 -5.73 16.90
C ASP A 123 -8.93 -5.86 16.10
N LYS A 124 -8.97 -6.40 14.87
CA LYS A 124 -7.80 -6.61 14.02
C LYS A 124 -7.91 -5.80 12.74
N PHE A 125 -6.75 -5.43 12.20
CA PHE A 125 -6.64 -4.89 10.85
C PHE A 125 -6.15 -5.98 9.90
N ILE A 126 -6.68 -5.96 8.68
CA ILE A 126 -6.30 -6.88 7.60
C ILE A 126 -5.91 -6.02 6.41
N VAL A 127 -4.71 -6.24 5.86
CA VAL A 127 -4.28 -5.63 4.61
C VAL A 127 -5.02 -6.30 3.46
N THR A 128 -5.75 -5.50 2.68
CA THR A 128 -6.52 -5.94 1.52
C THR A 128 -5.86 -5.55 0.19
N GLN A 129 -5.02 -4.51 0.20
CA GLN A 129 -4.22 -4.09 -0.94
C GLN A 129 -2.90 -3.52 -0.47
N PHE A 130 -1.84 -3.76 -1.26
CA PHE A 130 -0.53 -3.14 -1.13
C PHE A 130 -0.12 -2.60 -2.49
N VAL A 131 -0.07 -1.28 -2.61
CA VAL A 131 0.18 -0.58 -3.87
C VAL A 131 1.51 0.16 -3.78
N GLN A 132 2.38 -0.10 -4.76
CA GLN A 132 3.69 0.53 -4.91
C GLN A 132 3.69 1.42 -6.16
N PRO A 133 4.55 2.46 -6.21
CA PRO A 133 4.72 3.23 -7.41
C PRO A 133 5.23 2.35 -8.56
N LYS A 134 4.98 2.81 -9.78
CA LYS A 134 5.59 2.23 -10.97
C LYS A 134 7.04 2.69 -11.09
N ASP A 135 7.87 1.94 -11.79
CA ASP A 135 9.27 2.31 -12.00
C ASP A 135 9.47 3.31 -13.15
N GLY A 136 10.69 3.86 -13.21
CA GLY A 136 11.17 4.65 -14.33
C GLY A 136 10.40 5.96 -14.53
N THR A 137 10.07 6.28 -15.79
CA THR A 137 9.42 7.54 -16.16
C THR A 137 8.01 7.69 -15.58
N GLU A 138 7.38 6.59 -15.16
CA GLU A 138 6.04 6.60 -14.55
C GLU A 138 6.06 6.86 -13.04
N TYR A 139 7.22 6.77 -12.37
CA TYR A 139 7.36 6.82 -10.91
C TYR A 139 6.67 8.02 -10.27
N SER A 140 7.08 9.25 -10.62
CA SER A 140 6.48 10.47 -10.07
C SER A 140 4.96 10.55 -10.33
N SER A 141 4.52 10.14 -11.52
CA SER A 141 3.11 10.21 -11.90
C SER A 141 2.25 9.20 -11.13
N SER A 142 2.82 8.04 -10.79
CA SER A 142 2.13 7.00 -10.01
C SER A 142 1.97 7.43 -8.55
N ILE A 143 2.99 8.06 -7.95
CA ILE A 143 2.91 8.61 -6.58
C ILE A 143 1.81 9.68 -6.49
N LYS A 144 1.73 10.58 -7.48
CA LYS A 144 0.67 11.61 -7.58
C LYS A 144 -0.74 11.03 -7.62
N LYS A 145 -0.92 9.83 -8.21
CA LYS A 145 -2.22 9.13 -8.27
C LYS A 145 -2.52 8.37 -6.99
N MET A 146 -1.50 7.85 -6.31
CA MET A 146 -1.64 7.03 -5.12
C MET A 146 -1.83 7.84 -3.83
N PHE A 147 -1.14 8.97 -3.69
CA PHE A 147 -1.11 9.75 -2.45
C PHE A 147 -2.04 10.97 -2.50
N PRO A 148 -2.60 11.42 -1.35
CA PRO A 148 -3.26 12.70 -1.26
C PRO A 148 -2.29 13.82 -1.66
N HIS A 149 -2.77 14.77 -2.45
CA HIS A 149 -1.94 15.82 -3.06
C HIS A 149 -1.03 16.54 -2.05
N LYS A 150 -1.52 16.77 -0.82
CA LYS A 150 -0.76 17.45 0.24
C LYS A 150 0.52 16.71 0.70
N TYR A 151 0.66 15.42 0.41
CA TYR A 151 1.85 14.63 0.77
C TYR A 151 2.74 14.29 -0.41
N THR A 152 2.29 14.43 -1.65
CA THR A 152 3.07 14.03 -2.83
C THR A 152 4.47 14.65 -2.80
N ASP A 153 4.59 15.96 -2.64
CA ASP A 153 5.90 16.62 -2.63
C ASP A 153 6.76 16.20 -1.44
N LYS A 154 6.12 15.87 -0.31
CA LYS A 154 6.85 15.41 0.88
C LYS A 154 7.45 14.03 0.65
N VAL A 155 6.65 13.11 0.10
CA VAL A 155 7.08 11.75 -0.26
C VAL A 155 8.23 11.79 -1.25
N MET A 156 8.12 12.59 -2.31
CA MET A 156 9.19 12.72 -3.32
C MET A 156 10.46 13.33 -2.73
N ARG A 157 10.35 14.24 -1.75
CA ARG A 157 11.53 14.82 -1.08
C ARG A 157 12.18 13.87 -0.09
N ASP A 158 11.39 12.98 0.51
CA ASP A 158 11.87 12.02 1.51
C ASP A 158 12.61 10.84 0.85
N GLU A 159 12.45 10.65 -0.47
CA GLU A 159 13.24 9.70 -1.26
C GLU A 159 14.74 9.99 -1.16
N GLY A 160 15.53 8.94 -0.87
CA GLY A 160 16.98 9.02 -0.70
C GLY A 160 17.44 9.82 0.53
N ARG A 161 16.53 10.27 1.40
CA ARG A 161 16.89 10.92 2.67
C ARG A 161 17.02 9.90 3.79
N ASP A 162 17.90 10.20 4.74
CA ASP A 162 17.91 9.52 6.01
C ASP A 162 16.65 9.90 6.83
N LEU A 163 15.75 8.92 6.96
CA LEU A 163 14.54 9.00 7.75
C LEU A 163 14.68 8.27 9.10
N GLY A 164 15.88 7.78 9.44
CA GLY A 164 16.15 6.93 10.59
C GLY A 164 15.71 5.47 10.43
N LEU A 165 15.18 5.09 9.26
CA LEU A 165 14.62 3.75 9.01
C LEU A 165 15.72 2.68 9.00
N GLU A 166 16.88 2.96 8.39
CA GLU A 166 18.03 2.04 8.41
C GLU A 166 18.51 1.78 9.84
N SER A 167 18.60 2.83 10.66
CA SER A 167 18.97 2.69 12.08
C SER A 167 17.94 1.87 12.85
N GLN A 168 16.65 2.03 12.56
CA GLN A 168 15.59 1.24 13.17
C GLN A 168 15.68 -0.25 12.75
N ILE A 169 15.87 -0.53 11.47
CA ILE A 169 16.06 -1.89 10.97
C ILE A 169 17.30 -2.53 11.60
N ARG A 170 18.43 -1.81 11.62
CA ARG A 170 19.67 -2.30 12.24
C ARG A 170 19.44 -2.67 13.71
N SER A 171 18.78 -1.81 14.48
CA SER A 171 18.45 -2.10 15.88
C SER A 171 17.54 -3.33 16.01
N ASN A 172 16.58 -3.51 15.11
CA ASN A 172 15.70 -4.68 15.10
C ASN A 172 16.47 -5.97 14.74
N ALA A 173 17.40 -5.89 13.79
CA ALA A 173 18.26 -7.01 13.41
C ALA A 173 19.21 -7.41 14.55
N GLU A 174 19.82 -6.44 15.24
CA GLU A 174 20.67 -6.69 16.41
C GLU A 174 19.88 -7.37 17.54
N LYS A 175 18.66 -6.90 17.83
CA LYS A 175 17.78 -7.52 18.82
C LYS A 175 17.40 -8.95 18.45
N TRP A 176 17.05 -9.18 17.18
CA TRP A 176 16.71 -10.52 16.70
C TRP A 176 17.89 -11.47 16.80
N LEU A 177 19.09 -11.03 16.40
CA LEU A 177 20.31 -11.80 16.46
C LEU A 177 20.67 -12.18 17.91
N LYS A 178 20.56 -11.22 18.82
CA LYS A 178 20.73 -11.46 20.26
C LYS A 178 19.73 -12.47 20.81
N ALA A 179 18.49 -12.43 20.35
CA ALA A 179 17.48 -13.42 20.72
C ALA A 179 17.81 -14.84 20.18
N GLN A 180 18.65 -14.95 19.15
CA GLN A 180 19.21 -16.24 18.69
C GLN A 180 20.45 -16.69 19.48
N GLY A 181 20.85 -15.95 20.54
CA GLY A 181 22.04 -16.26 21.34
C GLY A 181 23.36 -15.79 20.70
N ARG A 182 23.29 -14.86 19.75
CA ARG A 182 24.44 -14.31 19.02
C ARG A 182 24.62 -12.83 19.29
N ASP A 183 25.85 -12.38 19.50
CA ASP A 183 26.17 -11.00 19.88
C ASP A 183 27.22 -10.35 18.97
N GLU A 184 27.51 -10.94 17.82
CA GLU A 184 28.42 -10.31 16.87
C GLU A 184 27.86 -8.98 16.33
N VAL A 185 28.78 -8.07 16.01
CA VAL A 185 28.44 -6.81 15.35
C VAL A 185 27.96 -7.12 13.94
N LEU A 186 26.79 -6.59 13.58
CA LEU A 186 26.26 -6.75 12.22
C LEU A 186 27.25 -6.19 11.21
N SER A 187 27.45 -6.91 10.10
CA SER A 187 28.25 -6.41 9.00
C SER A 187 27.63 -5.15 8.41
N LYS A 188 28.49 -4.33 7.78
CA LYS A 188 28.04 -3.21 6.97
C LYS A 188 27.52 -3.71 5.65
#